data_AF-A0A7C7JFF8-F1
#
_entry.id   AF-A0A7C7JFF8-F1
#
_cell.length_a   1.000
_cell.length_b   1.000
_cell.length_c   1.000
_cell.angle_alpha   90.00
_cell.angle_beta   90.00
_cell.angle_gamma   90.00
#
_symmetry.space_group_name_H-M   'P 1'
#
loop_
_entity.id
_entity.type
_entity.pdbx_description
1 polymer ?
#
loop_
_entity_poly.entity_id
_entity_poly.type
_entity_poly.pdbx_seq_one_letter_code
_entity_poly.pdbx_strand_id
1 'polypeptide(L)'
;ALAWFIYKPVMEWKYGATLGKMVARIRVVNYSLELPSFNQTMMRFVPYFAIGLSGLLLNYNMFCLEDFKNAKTLEDISNLQQQLPSEGVLICYLFYCYSVTKIFFDAKKQAFHDRISQTYCIVIKRKNKTQHFQ
;
A
#
# COMPACT_ATOMS: atom_id res chain seq x y z
N ALA A 1 -7.65 -10.72 3.35
CA ALA A 1 -7.50 -9.67 2.32
C ALA A 1 -8.34 -8.42 2.63
N LEU A 2 -9.68 -8.54 2.75
CA LEU A 2 -10.58 -7.38 2.94
C LEU A 2 -10.30 -6.53 4.17
N ALA A 3 -10.03 -7.14 5.33
CA ALA A 3 -9.69 -6.41 6.55
C ALA A 3 -8.48 -5.48 6.36
N TRP A 4 -7.48 -5.90 5.57
CA TRP A 4 -6.30 -5.10 5.27
C TRP A 4 -6.61 -3.90 4.38
N PHE A 5 -7.50 -4.09 3.39
CA PHE A 5 -7.97 -3.00 2.52
C PHE A 5 -8.75 -1.92 3.27
N ILE A 6 -9.39 -2.27 4.38
CA ILE A 6 -10.10 -1.30 5.24
C ILE A 6 -9.13 -0.69 6.26
N TYR A 7 -8.32 -1.54 6.90
CA TYR A 7 -7.41 -1.14 7.97
C TYR A 7 -6.49 0.00 7.54
N LYS A 8 -5.80 -0.13 6.39
CA LYS A 8 -4.78 0.84 6.00
C LYS A 8 -5.36 2.24 5.71
N PRO A 9 -6.37 2.39 4.82
CA PRO A 9 -6.95 3.71 4.56
C PRO A 9 -7.61 4.33 5.78
N VAL A 10 -8.32 3.55 6.61
CA VAL A 10 -8.95 4.09 7.82
C VAL A 10 -7.92 4.62 8.81
N MET A 11 -6.82 3.88 9.01
CA MET A 11 -5.75 4.29 9.91
C MET A 11 -5.00 5.53 9.41
N GLU A 12 -4.68 5.58 8.12
CA GLU A 12 -4.01 6.75 7.53
C GLU A 12 -4.93 7.98 7.53
N TRP A 13 -6.23 7.82 7.32
CA TRP A 13 -7.19 8.93 7.35
C TRP A 13 -7.40 9.47 8.77
N LYS A 14 -7.65 8.60 9.76
CA LYS A 14 -7.98 9.04 11.12
C LYS A 14 -6.75 9.49 11.93
N TYR A 15 -5.62 8.82 11.75
CA TYR A 15 -4.44 9.02 12.60
C TYR A 15 -3.22 9.53 11.85
N GLY A 16 -3.29 9.62 10.51
CA GLY A 16 -2.13 9.92 9.68
C GLY A 16 -1.08 8.81 9.71
N ALA A 17 -1.35 7.62 10.26
CA ALA A 17 -0.33 6.58 10.38
C ALA A 17 -0.98 5.20 10.56
N THR A 18 -0.31 4.16 10.06
CA THR A 18 -0.59 2.76 10.44
C THR A 18 0.19 2.41 11.71
N LEU A 19 -0.15 1.30 12.38
CA LEU A 19 0.54 0.89 13.62
C LEU A 19 2.06 0.84 13.48
N GLY A 20 2.58 0.24 12.40
CA GLY A 20 4.03 0.19 12.14
C GLY A 20 4.65 1.57 11.96
N LYS A 21 3.96 2.49 11.27
CA LYS A 21 4.42 3.89 11.13
C LYS A 21 4.40 4.62 12.47
N MET A 22 3.39 4.37 13.32
CA MET A 22 3.32 4.95 14.67
C MET A 22 4.51 4.54 15.53
N VAL A 23 4.88 3.25 15.50
CA VAL A 23 6.07 2.73 16.18
C VAL A 23 7.34 3.42 15.67
N ALA A 24 7.47 3.59 14.35
CA ALA A 24 8.58 4.30 13.72
C ALA A 24 8.50 5.84 13.85
N ARG A 25 7.47 6.37 14.50
CA ARG A 25 7.19 7.81 14.64
C ARG A 25 7.07 8.54 13.30
N ILE A 26 6.57 7.84 12.29
CA ILE A 26 6.27 8.39 10.97
C ILE A 26 4.79 8.74 10.92
N ARG A 27 4.48 9.92 10.38
CA ARG A 27 3.11 10.36 10.11
C ARG A 27 2.99 10.88 8.69
N VAL A 28 1.88 10.52 8.06
CA VAL A 28 1.38 11.04 6.81
C VAL A 28 0.65 12.35 7.09
N VAL A 29 1.04 13.40 6.39
CA VAL A 29 0.42 14.72 6.45
C VAL A 29 0.18 15.25 5.04
N ASN A 30 -0.75 16.18 4.88
CA ASN A 30 -0.90 16.92 3.63
C ASN A 30 0.23 17.97 3.46
N TYR A 31 0.21 18.75 2.39
CA TYR A 31 1.22 19.79 2.14
C TYR A 31 1.16 20.97 3.13
N SER A 32 0.04 21.15 3.82
CA SER A 32 -0.13 22.11 4.93
C SER A 32 0.30 21.54 6.29
N LEU A 33 0.87 20.32 6.33
CA LEU A 33 1.28 19.59 7.53
C LEU A 33 0.12 19.17 8.47
N GLU A 34 -1.10 19.13 7.95
CA GLU A 34 -2.29 18.64 8.65
C GLU A 34 -2.58 17.17 8.30
N LEU A 35 -3.59 16.58 8.95
CA LEU A 35 -4.03 15.23 8.61
C LEU A 35 -4.55 15.17 7.15
N PRO A 36 -4.25 14.09 6.41
CA PRO A 36 -4.73 13.94 5.05
C PRO A 36 -6.24 13.77 5.02
N SER A 37 -6.89 14.32 3.99
CA SER A 37 -8.32 14.07 3.76
C SER A 37 -8.56 12.60 3.36
N PHE A 38 -9.82 12.17 3.44
CA PHE A 38 -10.20 10.84 2.98
C PHE A 38 -9.83 10.60 1.52
N ASN A 39 -10.09 11.57 0.64
CA ASN A 39 -9.76 11.49 -0.78
C ASN A 39 -8.24 11.35 -1.01
N GLN A 40 -7.43 12.15 -0.30
CA GLN A 40 -5.98 12.03 -0.37
C GLN A 40 -5.52 10.64 0.08
N THR A 41 -6.09 10.13 1.17
CA THR A 41 -5.76 8.80 1.68
C THR A 41 -6.14 7.68 0.70
N MET A 42 -7.30 7.79 0.05
CA MET A 42 -7.73 6.83 -0.95
C MET A 42 -6.86 6.86 -2.21
N MET A 43 -6.46 8.04 -2.68
CA MET A 43 -5.52 8.17 -3.80
C MET A 43 -4.17 7.54 -3.49
N ARG A 44 -3.66 7.66 -2.25
CA ARG A 44 -2.42 6.99 -1.82
C ARG A 44 -2.54 5.47 -1.84
N PHE A 45 -3.75 4.96 -1.62
CA PHE A 45 -4.04 3.54 -1.50
C PHE A 45 -4.21 2.84 -2.86
N VAL A 46 -4.47 3.58 -3.95
CA VAL A 46 -4.70 3.05 -5.31
C VAL A 46 -3.66 2.00 -5.76
N PRO A 47 -2.32 2.21 -5.63
CA PRO A 47 -1.35 1.20 -6.08
C PRO A 47 -1.52 -0.14 -5.36
N TYR A 48 -1.81 -0.11 -4.06
CA TYR A 48 -2.03 -1.30 -3.24
C TYR A 48 -3.33 -1.99 -3.59
N PHE A 49 -4.38 -1.21 -3.84
CA PHE A 49 -5.67 -1.70 -4.28
C PHE A 49 -5.57 -2.38 -5.64
N ALA A 50 -4.87 -1.78 -6.61
CA ALA A 50 -4.69 -2.34 -7.95
C ALA A 50 -3.98 -3.70 -7.92
N ILE A 51 -2.90 -3.85 -7.14
CA ILE A 51 -2.23 -5.15 -6.94
C ILE A 51 -3.18 -6.16 -6.30
N GLY A 52 -3.88 -5.76 -5.24
CA GLY A 52 -4.78 -6.65 -4.53
C GLY A 52 -5.97 -7.13 -5.38
N LEU A 53 -6.55 -6.21 -6.17
CA LEU A 53 -7.67 -6.51 -7.06
C LEU A 53 -7.24 -7.40 -8.23
N SER A 54 -6.11 -7.09 -8.88
CA SER A 54 -5.57 -7.92 -9.96
C SER A 54 -5.22 -9.34 -9.49
N GLY A 55 -4.64 -9.47 -8.29
CA GLY A 55 -4.40 -10.77 -7.67
C GLY A 55 -5.69 -11.53 -7.33
N LEU A 56 -6.75 -10.83 -6.89
CA LEU A 56 -8.05 -11.46 -6.66
C LEU A 56 -8.67 -11.98 -7.95
N LEU A 57 -8.61 -11.22 -9.04
CA LEU A 57 -9.09 -11.65 -10.35
C LEU A 57 -8.31 -12.84 -10.90
N LEU A 58 -6.97 -12.86 -10.72
CA LEU A 58 -6.14 -14.00 -11.11
C LEU A 58 -6.54 -15.27 -10.34
N ASN A 59 -6.74 -15.16 -9.02
CA ASN A 59 -7.20 -16.28 -8.21
C ASN A 59 -8.61 -16.75 -8.60
N TYR A 60 -9.52 -15.82 -8.91
CA TYR A 60 -10.85 -16.15 -9.42
C TYR A 60 -10.76 -16.98 -10.71
N ASN A 61 -9.95 -16.54 -11.68
CA ASN A 61 -9.72 -17.27 -12.93
C ASN A 61 -9.15 -18.66 -12.67
N MET A 62 -8.23 -18.81 -11.71
CA MET A 62 -7.68 -20.10 -11.30
C MET A 62 -8.77 -21.05 -10.79
N PHE A 63 -9.69 -20.56 -9.96
CA PHE A 63 -10.80 -21.37 -9.44
C PHE A 63 -11.82 -21.78 -10.51
N CYS A 64 -11.85 -21.10 -11.66
CA CYS A 64 -12.70 -21.44 -12.79
C CYS A 64 -12.11 -22.51 -13.71
N LEU A 65 -10.82 -22.88 -13.56
CA LEU A 65 -10.20 -23.94 -14.35
C LEU A 65 -10.75 -25.32 -13.91
N GLU A 66 -11.06 -26.19 -14.86
CA GLU A 66 -11.50 -27.56 -14.55
C GLU A 66 -10.41 -28.35 -13.80
N ASP A 67 -9.16 -28.19 -14.24
CA ASP A 67 -7.98 -28.84 -13.67
C ASP A 67 -7.70 -28.42 -12.22
N PHE A 68 -8.20 -27.26 -11.79
CA PHE A 68 -8.08 -26.83 -10.39
C PHE A 68 -8.75 -27.80 -9.42
N LYS A 69 -9.85 -28.46 -9.82
CA LYS A 69 -10.55 -29.46 -8.99
C LYS A 69 -9.71 -30.72 -8.77
N ASN A 70 -8.79 -31.00 -9.69
CA ASN A 70 -7.97 -32.20 -9.70
C ASN A 70 -6.59 -31.96 -9.08
N ALA A 71 -6.19 -30.70 -8.89
CA ALA A 71 -4.94 -30.33 -8.25
C ALA A 71 -4.93 -30.74 -6.77
N LYS A 72 -3.96 -31.60 -6.40
CA LYS A 72 -3.82 -32.11 -5.02
C LYS A 72 -2.49 -31.74 -4.38
N THR A 73 -1.50 -31.38 -5.20
CA THR A 73 -0.16 -31.02 -4.75
C THR A 73 0.11 -29.54 -4.97
N LEU A 74 1.11 -29.01 -4.26
CA LEU A 74 1.59 -27.64 -4.49
C LEU A 74 2.15 -27.46 -5.91
N GLU A 75 2.72 -28.51 -6.49
CA GLU A 75 3.24 -28.52 -7.85
C GLU A 75 2.12 -28.34 -8.87
N ASP A 76 0.99 -29.05 -8.72
CA ASP A 76 -0.18 -28.90 -9.59
C ASP A 76 -0.68 -27.44 -9.60
N ILE A 77 -0.79 -26.84 -8.41
CA ILE A 77 -1.24 -25.45 -8.25
C ILE A 77 -0.24 -24.48 -8.91
N SER A 78 1.06 -24.70 -8.73
CA SER A 78 2.11 -23.89 -9.37
C SER A 78 2.04 -23.97 -10.90
N ASN A 79 1.84 -25.18 -11.44
CA ASN A 79 1.71 -25.39 -12.89
C ASN A 79 0.47 -24.69 -13.45
N LEU A 80 -0.67 -24.75 -12.76
CA LEU A 80 -1.88 -24.02 -13.15
C LEU A 80 -1.69 -22.50 -13.10
N GLN A 81 -0.98 -21.98 -12.10
CA GLN A 81 -0.70 -20.55 -12.00
C GLN A 81 0.14 -20.04 -13.18
N GLN A 82 1.06 -20.84 -13.71
CA GLN A 82 1.89 -20.48 -14.87
C GLN A 82 1.08 -20.40 -16.18
N GLN A 83 -0.07 -21.07 -16.26
CA GLN A 83 -0.94 -21.04 -17.43
C GLN A 83 -1.85 -19.81 -17.46
N LEU A 84 -2.01 -19.11 -16.34
CA LEU A 84 -2.91 -17.97 -16.24
C LEU A 84 -2.25 -16.66 -16.72
N PRO A 85 -3.01 -15.79 -17.40
CA PRO A 85 -2.52 -14.48 -17.81
C PRO A 85 -2.25 -13.62 -16.56
N SER A 86 -0.97 -13.35 -16.31
CA SER A 86 -0.48 -12.62 -15.14
C SER A 86 -0.03 -11.19 -15.46
N GLU A 87 -0.15 -10.76 -16.72
CA GLU A 87 0.37 -9.49 -17.23
C GLU A 87 -0.23 -8.29 -16.50
N GLY A 88 -1.54 -8.34 -16.20
CA GLY A 88 -2.22 -7.29 -15.44
C GLY A 88 -1.65 -7.13 -14.02
N VAL A 89 -1.33 -8.25 -13.36
CA VAL A 89 -0.70 -8.25 -12.03
C VAL A 89 0.72 -7.71 -12.13
N LEU A 90 1.49 -8.13 -13.14
CA LEU A 90 2.84 -7.66 -13.39
C LEU A 90 2.88 -6.14 -13.62
N ILE A 91 1.98 -5.60 -14.44
CA ILE A 91 1.85 -4.16 -14.68
C ILE A 91 1.56 -3.41 -13.38
N CYS A 92 0.67 -3.92 -12.53
CA CYS A 92 0.37 -3.31 -11.23
C CYS A 92 1.61 -3.29 -10.32
N TYR A 93 2.39 -4.38 -10.28
CA TYR A 93 3.64 -4.43 -9.52
C TYR A 93 4.70 -3.48 -10.08
N LEU A 94 4.87 -3.40 -11.40
CA LEU A 94 5.80 -2.47 -12.03
C LEU A 94 5.45 -1.01 -11.70
N PHE A 95 4.16 -0.66 -11.75
CA PHE A 95 3.68 0.65 -11.33
C PHE A 95 3.98 0.92 -9.85
N TYR A 96 3.77 -0.05 -8.97
CA TYR A 96 4.09 0.08 -7.55
C TYR A 96 5.60 0.26 -7.30
N CYS A 97 6.44 -0.56 -7.95
CA CYS A 97 7.89 -0.45 -7.87
C CYS A 97 8.37 0.93 -8.36
N TYR A 98 7.88 1.39 -9.52
CA TYR A 98 8.12 2.74 -10.01
C TYR A 98 7.70 3.79 -8.96
N SER A 99 6.52 3.61 -8.38
CA SER A 99 5.97 4.55 -7.40
C SER A 99 6.85 4.70 -6.16
N VAL A 100 7.35 3.60 -5.60
CA VAL A 100 8.20 3.62 -4.40
C VAL A 100 9.63 4.06 -4.73
N THR A 101 10.22 3.59 -5.83
CA THR A 101 11.60 3.93 -6.21
C THR A 101 11.81 5.42 -6.49
N LYS A 102 10.75 6.15 -6.89
CA LYS A 102 10.81 7.61 -7.02
C LYS A 102 11.30 8.33 -5.76
N ILE A 103 11.17 7.73 -4.58
CA ILE A 103 11.65 8.30 -3.32
C ILE A 103 13.15 8.61 -3.33
N PHE A 104 13.96 7.82 -4.05
CA PHE A 104 15.42 8.01 -4.09
C PHE A 104 15.81 9.28 -4.85
N PHE A 105 15.05 9.59 -5.91
CA PHE A 105 15.32 10.68 -6.84
C PHE A 105 14.54 11.96 -6.52
N ASP A 106 13.51 11.89 -5.67
CA ASP A 106 12.73 13.05 -5.29
C ASP A 106 13.42 13.86 -4.18
N ALA A 107 13.54 15.17 -4.38
CA ALA A 107 14.20 16.08 -3.42
C ALA A 107 13.51 16.10 -2.05
N LYS A 108 12.18 15.90 -2.02
CA LYS A 108 11.38 15.83 -0.79
C LYS A 108 11.24 14.40 -0.27
N LYS A 109 11.95 13.44 -0.86
CA LYS A 109 11.89 12.00 -0.52
C LYS A 109 10.44 11.49 -0.52
N GLN A 110 9.71 11.83 -1.58
CA GLN A 110 8.31 11.48 -1.77
C GLN A 110 8.15 10.36 -2.80
N ALA A 111 7.37 9.32 -2.46
CA ALA A 111 6.94 8.32 -3.43
C ALA A 111 5.93 8.93 -4.44
N PHE A 112 5.77 8.33 -5.62
CA PHE A 112 4.86 8.85 -6.64
C PHE A 112 3.40 8.90 -6.17
N HIS A 113 2.92 7.85 -5.49
CA HIS A 113 1.56 7.81 -4.94
C HIS A 113 1.33 8.86 -3.85
N ASP A 114 2.35 9.20 -3.08
CA ASP A 114 2.33 10.29 -2.09
C ASP A 114 2.18 11.65 -2.79
N ARG A 115 2.85 11.82 -3.93
CA ARG A 115 2.83 13.05 -4.75
C ARG A 115 1.49 13.29 -5.42
N ILE A 116 0.93 12.27 -6.07
CA ILE A 116 -0.41 12.34 -6.67
C ILE A 116 -1.44 12.72 -5.60
N SER A 117 -1.24 12.24 -4.38
CA SER A 117 -2.15 12.46 -3.27
C SER A 117 -1.83 13.72 -2.46
N GLN A 118 -0.82 14.51 -2.86
CA GLN A 118 -0.42 15.75 -2.19
C GLN A 118 -0.12 15.58 -0.69
N THR A 119 0.67 14.56 -0.36
CA THR A 119 0.97 14.18 1.02
C THR A 119 2.44 13.86 1.26
N TYR A 120 2.93 14.08 2.46
CA TYR A 120 4.29 13.75 2.90
C TYR A 120 4.27 12.71 4.01
N CYS A 121 5.34 11.91 4.10
CA CYS A 121 5.66 11.11 5.28
C CYS A 121 6.74 11.85 6.08
N ILE A 122 6.42 12.29 7.30
CA ILE A 122 7.32 13.06 8.17
C ILE A 122 7.63 12.28 9.45
N VAL A 123 8.81 12.51 10.02
CA VAL A 123 9.19 11.97 11.34
C VAL A 123 8.76 12.93 12.44
N ILE A 124 8.04 12.44 13.43
CA ILE A 124 7.62 13.21 14.60
C ILE A 124 8.73 13.16 15.65
N LYS A 125 9.32 14.32 15.97
CA LYS A 125 10.25 14.45 17.09
C LYS A 125 9.51 14.42 18.43
N ARG A 126 10.12 13.80 19.45
CA ARG A 126 9.59 13.81 20.82
C ARG A 126 9.70 15.23 21.38
N LYS A 127 8.63 15.79 21.96
CA LYS A 127 8.76 16.98 22.82
C LYS A 127 9.54 16.56 24.07
N ASN A 128 10.67 17.21 24.33
CA ASN A 128 11.40 17.00 25.60
C ASN A 128 10.54 17.54 26.76
N LYS A 129 10.31 16.70 27.77
CA LYS A 129 9.53 17.00 28.99
C LYS A 129 10.36 17.75 30.05
N THR A 130 11.21 18.71 29.66
CA THR A 130 12.12 19.39 30.60
C THR A 130 12.11 20.90 30.40
N GLN A 131 11.02 21.55 30.80
CA GLN A 131 10.98 23.00 31.13
C GLN A 131 9.89 23.32 32.19
N HIS A 132 9.70 22.46 33.19
CA HIS A 132 8.95 22.81 34.40
C HIS A 132 9.55 22.13 35.62
N PHE A 133 10.68 22.67 36.07
CA PHE A 133 10.99 22.80 37.49
C PHE A 133 11.57 24.21 37.63
N GLN A 134 10.72 25.11 38.12
CA GLN A 134 11.10 26.39 38.69
C GLN A 134 11.75 26.13 40.06
#